data_AF-A0AAD6W1U6-F1
#
_entry.id   AF-A0AAD6W1U6-F1
#
_cell.length_a   1.000
_cell.length_b   1.000
_cell.length_c   1.000
_cell.angle_alpha   90.00
_cell.angle_beta   90.00
_cell.angle_gamma   90.00
#
_symmetry.space_group_name_H-M   'P 1'
#
loop_
_entity.id
_entity.type
_entity.pdbx_description
1 polymer ?
#
loop_
_entity_poly.entity_id
_entity_poly.type
_entity_poly.pdbx_seq_one_letter_code
_entity_poly.pdbx_strand_id
1 'polypeptide(L)'
;MVYDLCPINLLCKLTSPSFPSTSPASCLHLQVNASPTFPSSFPCKLPSPISICKPHLSLHFSSPLYPILVSLLCLTSQAKMDVDMMLNEKLKMIDDAITKKKTKMDCHPEVPITPAEKMNAYDSVFTLCNRPRRDYSNLVYEKYTNYLTERIQERALPVLMDKHGTELLTEVMRLWSEYKEFASFLSKIFAYLDRYYIPKRGLLSLDDSMRYHFCNLVCDKLFSKLQGAMMRLIIQERDGGQIDRNLLKTVSCLLFEVGEKGAVNCYEKLEQIMLAEVAACYSQLSLERWFWGDSFSNYLRKVDWCLNQEEARTELYPSPTTKTKILDVMKYVMLERNAEKWAQKRIAEGIAAEDQELLSKYASLKLE
;
A
#
# COMPACT_ATOMS: atom_id res chain seq x y z
N MET A 1 -26.66 34.74 0.78
CA MET A 1 -25.31 34.38 0.34
C MET A 1 -24.46 34.15 1.58
N VAL A 2 -24.36 32.91 2.04
CA VAL A 2 -23.52 32.50 3.16
C VAL A 2 -22.72 31.29 2.66
N TYR A 3 -21.42 31.37 2.84
CA TYR A 3 -20.42 30.46 2.30
C TYR A 3 -20.65 29.01 2.71
N ASP A 4 -20.60 28.13 1.72
CA ASP A 4 -20.51 26.67 1.87
C ASP A 4 -19.31 26.29 2.74
N LEU A 5 -19.58 25.60 3.84
CA LEU A 5 -18.56 24.91 4.61
C LEU A 5 -18.22 23.59 3.90
N CYS A 6 -17.04 23.57 3.29
CA CYS A 6 -16.43 22.43 2.63
C CYS A 6 -16.40 21.17 3.56
N PRO A 7 -16.72 19.96 3.05
CA PRO A 7 -16.74 18.71 3.83
C PRO A 7 -15.42 18.36 4.57
N ILE A 8 -14.30 18.97 4.18
CA ILE A 8 -12.97 18.71 4.75
C ILE A 8 -12.86 19.19 6.21
N ASN A 9 -13.57 20.26 6.60
CA ASN A 9 -13.52 20.77 7.98
C ASN A 9 -14.24 19.87 8.99
N LEU A 10 -15.10 18.95 8.54
CA LEU A 10 -15.83 18.03 9.41
C LEU A 10 -14.92 16.89 9.91
N LEU A 11 -13.98 16.44 9.08
CA LEU A 11 -13.00 15.41 9.45
C LEU A 11 -12.01 15.90 10.52
N CYS A 12 -11.57 17.17 10.45
CA CYS A 12 -10.62 17.74 11.42
C CYS A 12 -11.15 17.79 12.86
N LYS A 13 -12.47 17.90 13.06
CA LYS A 13 -13.07 17.91 14.41
C LYS A 13 -13.13 16.53 15.06
N LEU A 14 -13.07 15.45 14.27
CA LEU A 14 -13.22 14.07 14.75
C LEU A 14 -11.88 13.31 14.84
N THR A 15 -10.77 13.86 14.32
CA THR A 15 -9.48 13.15 14.22
C THR A 15 -8.29 13.83 14.92
N SER A 16 -8.52 14.75 15.86
CA SER A 16 -7.41 15.44 16.54
C SER A 16 -6.98 14.73 17.85
N PRO A 17 -5.74 14.22 17.96
CA PRO A 17 -5.17 13.84 19.25
C PRO A 17 -4.63 15.08 19.98
N SER A 18 -4.93 15.18 21.27
CA SER A 18 -4.42 16.22 22.17
C SER A 18 -2.91 16.08 22.37
N PHE A 19 -2.15 17.11 21.99
CA PHE A 19 -0.76 17.28 22.42
C PHE A 19 -0.58 18.62 23.15
N PRO A 20 0.24 18.65 24.22
CA PRO A 20 0.41 19.84 25.03
C PRO A 20 1.35 20.86 24.38
N SER A 21 1.02 22.12 24.66
CA SER A 21 1.68 23.36 24.26
C SER A 21 3.16 23.45 24.66
N THR A 22 4.02 23.81 23.71
CA THR A 22 5.21 24.65 23.97
C THR A 22 5.48 25.58 22.76
N SER A 23 5.90 26.80 23.06
CA SER A 23 6.14 27.95 22.16
C SER A 23 7.19 28.85 22.87
N PRO A 24 7.87 29.83 22.23
CA PRO A 24 8.49 29.88 20.89
C PRO A 24 9.92 30.51 20.93
N ALA A 25 10.68 30.46 19.81
CA ALA A 25 11.77 31.37 19.39
C ALA A 25 12.61 30.66 18.29
N SER A 26 13.02 31.21 17.13
CA SER A 26 13.07 32.57 16.58
C SER A 26 13.14 32.50 15.05
N CYS A 27 12.51 33.47 14.38
CA CYS A 27 12.63 33.76 12.94
C CYS A 27 14.02 34.26 12.57
N LEU A 28 14.48 34.00 11.35
CA LEU A 28 15.31 34.93 10.57
C LEU A 28 15.08 34.74 9.05
N HIS A 29 14.87 35.88 8.40
CA HIS A 29 14.56 36.13 7.00
C HIS A 29 15.72 35.89 6.01
N LEU A 30 15.39 35.70 4.73
CA LEU A 30 15.89 36.42 3.51
C LEU A 30 15.90 35.48 2.29
N GLN A 31 14.95 35.56 1.35
CA GLN A 31 14.82 36.44 0.17
C GLN A 31 15.55 35.97 -1.12
N VAL A 32 14.79 36.07 -2.20
CA VAL A 32 15.02 35.69 -3.61
C VAL A 32 15.90 36.73 -4.33
N ASN A 33 16.75 36.31 -5.29
CA ASN A 33 16.85 36.92 -6.65
C ASN A 33 17.94 36.32 -7.58
N ALA A 34 17.48 36.00 -8.80
CA ALA A 34 18.00 36.28 -10.17
C ALA A 34 19.46 35.98 -10.64
N SER A 35 19.52 35.47 -11.88
CA SER A 35 20.68 35.18 -12.76
C SER A 35 21.49 36.43 -13.21
N PRO A 36 22.67 36.27 -13.87
CA PRO A 36 22.72 36.36 -15.33
C PRO A 36 23.79 35.50 -16.08
N THR A 37 23.80 35.65 -17.40
CA THR A 37 24.33 34.91 -18.58
C THR A 37 25.84 34.96 -18.93
N PHE A 38 26.37 33.83 -19.48
CA PHE A 38 27.32 33.51 -20.61
C PHE A 38 28.35 34.54 -21.18
N PRO A 39 29.54 34.13 -21.72
CA PRO A 39 29.62 33.57 -23.10
C PRO A 39 30.75 32.57 -23.49
N SER A 40 30.44 31.81 -24.57
CA SER A 40 31.24 31.43 -25.76
C SER A 40 32.54 30.60 -25.69
N SER A 41 32.54 29.43 -26.37
CA SER A 41 33.29 29.13 -27.64
C SER A 41 33.97 27.75 -27.77
N PHE A 42 33.49 26.97 -28.77
CA PHE A 42 34.23 26.09 -29.73
C PHE A 42 34.74 24.67 -29.34
N PRO A 43 34.95 23.75 -30.34
CA PRO A 43 34.20 22.49 -30.43
C PRO A 43 35.04 21.20 -30.52
N CYS A 44 34.33 20.07 -30.68
CA CYS A 44 34.81 18.70 -30.97
C CYS A 44 35.82 18.58 -32.13
N LYS A 45 36.83 17.71 -31.97
CA LYS A 45 37.41 16.87 -33.04
C LYS A 45 38.19 15.67 -32.45
N LEU A 46 37.93 14.47 -32.99
CA LEU A 46 38.68 13.22 -32.77
C LEU A 46 40.17 13.36 -33.10
N PRO A 47 41.00 12.41 -32.62
CA PRO A 47 41.79 11.66 -33.59
C PRO A 47 41.79 10.13 -33.35
N SER A 48 41.73 9.39 -34.46
CA SER A 48 42.15 7.99 -34.60
C SER A 48 43.67 7.91 -34.93
N PRO A 49 44.21 6.70 -35.15
CA PRO A 49 44.80 5.79 -34.17
C PRO A 49 46.32 5.98 -34.06
N ILE A 50 46.86 6.06 -32.84
CA ILE A 50 48.31 6.02 -32.65
C ILE A 50 48.76 4.56 -32.67
N SER A 51 49.54 4.23 -33.70
CA SER A 51 50.33 3.02 -33.86
C SER A 51 51.03 2.63 -32.56
N ILE A 52 50.69 1.46 -32.01
CA ILE A 52 51.45 0.82 -30.92
C ILE A 52 52.78 0.36 -31.52
N CYS A 53 53.77 1.25 -31.54
CA CYS A 53 55.17 0.82 -31.61
C CYS A 53 55.48 0.08 -30.32
N LYS A 54 55.77 -1.23 -30.42
CA LYS A 54 56.41 -2.02 -29.36
C LYS A 54 57.57 -1.22 -28.76
N PRO A 55 57.60 -0.94 -27.46
CA PRO A 55 58.87 -0.77 -26.79
C PRO A 55 59.39 -2.19 -26.49
N HIS A 56 60.42 -2.60 -27.23
CA HIS A 56 61.44 -3.48 -26.67
C HIS A 56 62.11 -2.71 -25.51
N LEU A 57 61.46 -2.66 -24.34
CA LEU A 57 62.13 -2.43 -23.08
C LEU A 57 62.12 -3.76 -22.33
N SER A 58 63.14 -4.55 -22.61
CA SER A 58 63.61 -5.62 -21.73
C SER A 58 64.18 -4.97 -20.46
N LEU A 59 63.29 -4.51 -19.58
CA LEU A 59 63.64 -4.25 -18.19
C LEU A 59 63.84 -5.62 -17.52
N HIS A 60 65.10 -6.08 -17.51
CA HIS A 60 65.53 -7.14 -16.62
C HIS A 60 65.39 -6.64 -15.18
N PHE A 61 64.21 -6.80 -14.59
CA PHE A 61 64.05 -6.75 -13.15
C PHE A 61 64.66 -8.02 -12.57
N SER A 62 65.98 -8.03 -12.39
CA SER A 62 66.72 -9.03 -11.62
C SER A 62 66.49 -8.86 -10.11
N SER A 63 65.24 -8.59 -9.72
CA SER A 63 64.83 -8.62 -8.33
C SER A 63 64.21 -9.98 -8.06
N PRO A 64 64.69 -10.75 -7.07
CA PRO A 64 64.06 -12.02 -6.68
C PRO A 64 62.59 -11.86 -6.27
N LEU A 65 62.13 -10.62 -6.03
CA LEU A 65 60.76 -10.28 -5.69
C LEU A 65 59.82 -10.11 -6.92
N TYR A 66 60.34 -9.90 -8.13
CA TYR A 66 59.52 -9.71 -9.33
C TYR A 66 58.66 -10.94 -9.70
N PRO A 67 59.22 -12.17 -9.81
CA PRO A 67 58.41 -13.37 -10.05
C PRO A 67 57.43 -13.66 -8.91
N ILE A 68 57.78 -13.29 -7.67
CA ILE A 68 56.90 -13.38 -6.50
C ILE A 68 55.71 -12.43 -6.65
N LEU A 69 55.95 -11.17 -7.04
CA LEU A 69 54.92 -10.16 -7.25
C LEU A 69 53.96 -10.55 -8.39
N VAL A 70 54.48 -11.06 -9.51
CA VAL A 70 53.67 -11.56 -10.63
C VAL A 70 52.83 -12.77 -10.20
N SER A 71 53.40 -13.70 -9.42
CA SER A 71 52.67 -14.86 -8.89
C SER A 71 51.57 -14.43 -7.90
N LEU A 72 51.82 -13.46 -7.03
CA LEU A 72 50.83 -12.87 -6.12
C LEU A 72 49.71 -12.15 -6.89
N LEU A 73 50.02 -11.39 -7.93
CA LEU A 73 49.04 -10.76 -8.80
C LEU A 73 48.20 -11.81 -9.56
N CYS A 74 48.82 -12.88 -10.05
CA CYS A 74 48.11 -13.97 -10.72
C CYS A 74 47.19 -14.75 -9.75
N LEU A 75 47.67 -15.05 -8.54
CA LEU A 75 46.89 -15.73 -7.49
C LEU A 75 45.71 -14.88 -7.01
N THR A 76 45.91 -13.56 -6.86
CA THR A 76 44.82 -12.64 -6.50
C THR A 76 43.81 -12.48 -7.63
N SER A 77 44.24 -12.47 -8.89
CA SER A 77 43.35 -12.47 -10.06
C SER A 77 42.55 -13.76 -10.16
N GLN A 78 43.19 -14.92 -9.99
CA GLN A 78 42.53 -16.23 -10.03
C GLN A 78 41.52 -16.37 -8.88
N ALA A 79 41.90 -16.01 -7.66
CA ALA A 79 41.00 -16.04 -6.51
C ALA A 79 39.80 -15.10 -6.68
N LYS A 80 39.97 -13.95 -7.35
CA LYS A 80 38.86 -13.05 -7.69
C LYS A 80 37.91 -13.69 -8.71
N MET A 81 38.45 -14.30 -9.77
CA MET A 81 37.66 -15.02 -10.77
C MET A 81 36.86 -16.18 -10.17
N ASP A 82 37.46 -16.96 -9.27
CA ASP A 82 36.79 -18.10 -8.63
C ASP A 82 35.63 -17.65 -7.72
N VAL A 83 35.77 -16.49 -7.04
CA VAL A 83 34.68 -15.90 -6.23
C VAL A 83 33.54 -15.41 -7.13
N ASP A 84 33.85 -14.73 -8.23
CA ASP A 84 32.84 -14.20 -9.15
C ASP A 84 32.10 -15.33 -9.88
N MET A 85 32.80 -16.42 -10.24
CA MET A 85 32.19 -17.62 -10.81
C MET A 85 31.20 -18.29 -9.85
N MET A 86 31.58 -18.47 -8.59
CA MET A 86 30.69 -19.04 -7.57
C MET A 86 29.46 -18.16 -7.31
N LEU A 87 29.65 -16.84 -7.23
CA LEU A 87 28.55 -15.90 -7.05
C LEU A 87 27.54 -16.05 -8.19
N ASN A 88 28.02 -16.06 -9.44
CA ASN A 88 27.18 -16.22 -10.62
C ASN A 88 26.47 -17.58 -10.65
N GLU A 89 27.15 -18.66 -10.28
CA GLU A 89 26.57 -19.99 -10.20
C GLU A 89 25.42 -20.06 -9.18
N LYS A 90 25.63 -19.53 -7.96
CA LYS A 90 24.62 -19.53 -6.91
C LYS A 90 23.44 -18.62 -7.21
N LEU A 91 23.69 -17.45 -7.79
CA LEU A 91 22.61 -16.56 -8.25
C LEU A 91 21.80 -17.22 -9.35
N LYS A 92 22.45 -17.90 -10.31
CA LYS A 92 21.76 -18.66 -11.36
C LYS A 92 20.86 -19.75 -10.79
N MET A 93 21.30 -20.51 -9.78
CA MET A 93 20.46 -21.53 -9.13
C MET A 93 19.19 -20.91 -8.50
N ILE A 94 19.30 -19.71 -7.94
CA ILE A 94 18.16 -18.95 -7.40
C ILE A 94 17.24 -18.49 -8.55
N ASP A 95 17.80 -17.86 -9.58
CA ASP A 95 17.07 -17.37 -10.76
C ASP A 95 16.32 -18.52 -11.46
N ASP A 96 16.94 -19.68 -11.64
CA ASP A 96 16.35 -20.87 -12.28
C ASP A 96 15.14 -21.40 -11.50
N ALA A 97 15.26 -21.51 -10.16
CA ALA A 97 14.16 -21.97 -9.31
C ALA A 97 12.97 -21.01 -9.32
N ILE A 98 13.23 -19.71 -9.35
CA ILE A 98 12.19 -18.67 -9.38
C ILE A 98 11.52 -18.61 -10.75
N THR A 99 12.30 -18.70 -11.82
CA THR A 99 11.79 -18.77 -13.20
C THR A 99 10.89 -19.98 -13.36
N LYS A 100 11.31 -21.15 -12.87
CA LYS A 100 10.48 -22.36 -12.87
C LYS A 100 9.18 -22.20 -12.06
N LYS A 101 9.19 -21.41 -10.97
CA LYS A 101 7.97 -21.06 -10.24
C LYS A 101 7.06 -20.13 -11.04
N LYS A 102 7.62 -19.09 -11.68
CA LYS A 102 6.87 -18.17 -12.54
C LYS A 102 6.19 -18.96 -13.67
N THR A 103 6.93 -19.79 -14.42
CA THR A 103 6.38 -20.59 -15.53
C THR A 103 5.30 -21.56 -15.09
N LYS A 104 5.47 -22.25 -13.95
CA LYS A 104 4.43 -23.13 -13.39
C LYS A 104 3.15 -22.39 -13.03
N MET A 105 3.26 -21.16 -12.53
CA MET A 105 2.08 -20.37 -12.17
C MET A 105 1.37 -19.81 -13.39
N ASP A 106 2.11 -19.47 -14.45
CA ASP A 106 1.55 -18.88 -15.66
C ASP A 106 1.06 -19.93 -16.67
N CYS A 107 1.55 -21.16 -16.62
CA CYS A 107 1.20 -22.29 -17.52
C CYS A 107 0.85 -23.57 -16.73
N HIS A 108 -0.26 -24.25 -17.03
CA HIS A 108 -0.54 -25.62 -16.57
C HIS A 108 -0.03 -26.67 -17.59
N PRO A 109 0.64 -27.77 -17.20
CA PRO A 109 1.67 -27.98 -16.18
C PRO A 109 3.02 -28.39 -16.83
N GLU A 110 4.08 -27.61 -16.63
CA GLU A 110 5.45 -28.15 -16.71
C GLU A 110 5.91 -28.62 -15.32
N VAL A 111 6.90 -29.52 -15.34
CA VAL A 111 7.44 -30.29 -14.20
C VAL A 111 7.39 -29.50 -12.87
N PRO A 112 6.73 -30.02 -11.83
CA PRO A 112 6.72 -29.39 -10.51
C PRO A 112 8.14 -29.11 -10.02
N ILE A 113 8.34 -27.97 -9.38
CA ILE A 113 9.60 -27.69 -8.68
C ILE A 113 9.81 -28.79 -7.65
N THR A 114 10.92 -29.51 -7.78
CA THR A 114 11.25 -30.60 -6.88
C THR A 114 11.71 -30.05 -5.52
N PRO A 115 11.54 -30.81 -4.43
CA PRO A 115 12.09 -30.42 -3.14
C PRO A 115 13.60 -30.17 -3.18
N ALA A 116 14.33 -30.91 -4.01
CA ALA A 116 15.77 -30.75 -4.20
C ALA A 116 16.14 -29.41 -4.86
N GLU A 117 15.43 -29.00 -5.92
CA GLU A 117 15.66 -27.70 -6.57
C GLU A 117 15.40 -26.53 -5.61
N LYS A 118 14.30 -26.62 -4.83
CA LYS A 118 14.00 -25.62 -3.81
C LYS A 118 15.08 -25.58 -2.72
N MET A 119 15.56 -26.73 -2.26
CA MET A 119 16.63 -26.81 -1.27
C MET A 119 17.93 -26.21 -1.81
N ASN A 120 18.30 -26.53 -3.06
CA ASN A 120 19.49 -25.97 -3.69
C ASN A 120 19.43 -24.44 -3.80
N ALA A 121 18.26 -23.86 -4.08
CA ALA A 121 18.08 -22.42 -4.09
C ALA A 121 18.22 -21.81 -2.68
N TYR A 122 17.62 -22.44 -1.66
CA TYR A 122 17.80 -22.04 -0.26
C TYR A 122 19.26 -22.12 0.19
N ASP A 123 19.95 -23.22 -0.11
CA ASP A 123 21.37 -23.42 0.21
C ASP A 123 22.25 -22.42 -0.51
N SER A 124 21.85 -21.98 -1.71
CA SER A 124 22.52 -20.92 -2.45
C SER A 124 22.38 -19.57 -1.73
N VAL A 125 21.18 -19.21 -1.26
CA VAL A 125 20.96 -18.03 -0.41
C VAL A 125 21.81 -18.11 0.85
N PHE A 126 21.75 -19.24 1.58
CA PHE A 126 22.53 -19.46 2.79
C PHE A 126 24.03 -19.31 2.53
N THR A 127 24.53 -19.94 1.46
CA THR A 127 25.95 -19.90 1.07
C THR A 127 26.39 -18.49 0.74
N LEU A 128 25.56 -17.68 0.08
CA LEU A 128 25.89 -16.30 -0.26
C LEU A 128 25.89 -15.38 0.97
N CYS A 129 24.97 -15.59 1.90
CA CYS A 129 24.83 -14.74 3.08
C CYS A 129 25.80 -15.10 4.22
N ASN A 130 26.18 -16.37 4.36
CA ASN A 130 27.02 -16.86 5.46
C ASN A 130 28.52 -16.94 5.11
N ARG A 131 28.98 -16.11 4.16
CA ARG A 131 30.38 -16.13 3.68
C ARG A 131 31.32 -15.34 4.60
N PRO A 132 32.43 -15.94 5.07
CA PRO A 132 33.34 -15.27 6.02
C PRO A 132 34.04 -14.02 5.50
N ARG A 133 34.31 -13.95 4.18
CA ARG A 133 35.16 -12.90 3.58
C ARG A 133 34.39 -11.77 2.91
N ARG A 134 33.16 -12.03 2.47
CA ARG A 134 32.28 -11.06 1.80
C ARG A 134 30.84 -11.44 2.08
N ASP A 135 30.10 -10.50 2.66
CA ASP A 135 28.66 -10.65 2.91
C ASP A 135 27.88 -10.19 1.67
N TYR A 136 27.18 -11.11 1.00
CA TYR A 136 26.32 -10.81 -0.14
C TYR A 136 24.84 -10.63 0.27
N SER A 137 24.52 -10.57 1.56
CA SER A 137 23.12 -10.51 2.03
C SER A 137 22.35 -9.32 1.48
N ASN A 138 23.01 -8.15 1.29
CA ASN A 138 22.34 -6.99 0.66
C ASN A 138 21.95 -7.29 -0.79
N LEU A 139 22.89 -7.81 -1.60
CA LEU A 139 22.62 -8.18 -2.99
C LEU A 139 21.50 -9.22 -3.10
N VAL A 140 21.48 -10.18 -2.19
CA VAL A 140 20.44 -11.23 -2.15
C VAL A 140 19.08 -10.65 -1.74
N TYR A 141 19.06 -9.68 -0.82
CA TYR A 141 17.85 -8.94 -0.46
C TYR A 141 17.32 -8.07 -1.61
N GLU A 142 18.19 -7.36 -2.33
CA GLU A 142 17.82 -6.60 -3.54
C GLU A 142 17.24 -7.53 -4.63
N LYS A 143 17.82 -8.71 -4.81
CA LYS A 143 17.25 -9.73 -5.71
C LYS A 143 15.84 -10.13 -5.27
N TYR A 144 15.62 -10.38 -3.98
CA TYR A 144 14.28 -10.70 -3.45
C TYR A 144 13.23 -9.64 -3.80
N THR A 145 13.53 -8.36 -3.53
CA THR A 145 12.60 -7.25 -3.81
C THR A 145 12.37 -7.05 -5.32
N ASN A 146 13.40 -7.29 -6.14
CA ASN A 146 13.28 -7.28 -7.59
C ASN A 146 12.32 -8.36 -8.10
N TYR A 147 12.41 -9.61 -7.63
CA TYR A 147 11.48 -10.66 -8.07
C TYR A 147 10.02 -10.36 -7.72
N LEU A 148 9.76 -9.76 -6.55
CA LEU A 148 8.42 -9.31 -6.17
C LEU A 148 7.91 -8.21 -7.11
N THR A 149 8.74 -7.20 -7.35
CA THR A 149 8.43 -6.05 -8.20
C THR A 149 8.18 -6.48 -9.65
N GLU A 150 9.06 -7.30 -10.21
CA GLU A 150 8.92 -7.89 -11.54
C GLU A 150 7.61 -8.66 -11.66
N ARG A 151 7.27 -9.52 -10.68
CA ARG A 151 6.03 -10.29 -10.74
C ARG A 151 4.80 -9.39 -10.82
N ILE A 152 4.79 -8.28 -10.09
CA ILE A 152 3.69 -7.30 -10.16
C ILE A 152 3.66 -6.62 -11.53
N GLN A 153 4.81 -6.18 -12.04
CA GLN A 153 4.92 -5.44 -13.29
C GLN A 153 4.62 -6.29 -14.52
N GLU A 154 5.05 -7.55 -14.54
CA GLU A 154 4.89 -8.49 -15.66
C GLU A 154 3.47 -9.08 -15.69
N ARG A 155 2.85 -9.29 -14.51
CA ARG A 155 1.57 -10.02 -14.42
C ARG A 155 0.41 -9.17 -13.96
N ALA A 156 0.52 -8.52 -12.80
CA ALA A 156 -0.64 -7.89 -12.17
C ALA A 156 -1.04 -6.60 -12.88
N LEU A 157 -0.08 -5.71 -13.12
CA LEU A 157 -0.36 -4.40 -13.71
C LEU A 157 -0.97 -4.47 -15.11
N PRO A 158 -0.44 -5.25 -16.08
CA PRO A 158 -1.00 -5.30 -17.44
C PRO A 158 -2.46 -5.75 -17.45
N VAL A 159 -2.82 -6.71 -16.59
CA VAL A 159 -4.19 -7.22 -16.49
C VAL A 159 -5.12 -6.20 -15.85
N LEU A 160 -4.68 -5.49 -14.81
CA LEU A 160 -5.53 -4.58 -14.04
C LEU A 160 -5.74 -3.21 -14.70
N MET A 161 -4.80 -2.76 -15.54
CA MET A 161 -4.85 -1.41 -16.12
C MET A 161 -6.10 -1.16 -16.97
N ASP A 162 -6.60 -2.19 -17.68
CA ASP A 162 -7.76 -2.08 -18.58
C ASP A 162 -9.08 -2.47 -17.91
N LYS A 163 -9.05 -2.89 -16.64
CA LYS A 163 -10.23 -3.34 -15.90
C LYS A 163 -10.87 -2.21 -15.12
N HIS A 164 -12.18 -2.28 -14.98
CA HIS A 164 -12.99 -1.27 -14.30
C HIS A 164 -14.12 -1.92 -13.49
N GLY A 165 -14.67 -1.17 -12.52
CA GLY A 165 -15.85 -1.60 -11.77
C GLY A 165 -15.64 -2.91 -11.02
N THR A 166 -16.68 -3.75 -10.99
CA THR A 166 -16.65 -5.04 -10.29
C THR A 166 -15.61 -5.99 -10.86
N GLU A 167 -15.39 -5.97 -12.18
CA GLU A 167 -14.38 -6.82 -12.83
C GLU A 167 -12.98 -6.50 -12.31
N LEU A 168 -12.64 -5.21 -12.12
CA LEU A 168 -11.38 -4.81 -11.51
C LEU A 168 -11.23 -5.35 -10.08
N LEU A 169 -12.31 -5.30 -9.29
CA LEU A 169 -12.31 -5.80 -7.91
C LEU A 169 -12.11 -7.32 -7.86
N THR A 170 -12.73 -8.06 -8.77
CA THR A 170 -12.56 -9.52 -8.86
C THR A 170 -11.14 -9.87 -9.31
N GLU A 171 -10.62 -9.18 -10.33
CA GLU A 171 -9.28 -9.46 -10.86
C GLU A 171 -8.17 -9.10 -9.87
N VAL A 172 -8.30 -8.00 -9.12
CA VAL A 172 -7.28 -7.65 -8.11
C VAL A 172 -7.21 -8.69 -7.00
N MET A 173 -8.33 -9.28 -6.60
CA MET A 173 -8.36 -10.36 -5.60
C MET A 173 -7.72 -11.64 -6.13
N ARG A 174 -8.02 -12.03 -7.38
CA ARG A 174 -7.39 -13.18 -8.04
C ARG A 174 -5.86 -13.00 -8.09
N LEU A 175 -5.41 -11.84 -8.58
CA LEU A 175 -3.99 -11.53 -8.73
C LEU A 175 -3.27 -11.39 -7.38
N TRP A 176 -3.95 -10.87 -6.35
CA TRP A 176 -3.42 -10.86 -4.98
C TRP A 176 -3.18 -12.27 -4.45
N SER A 177 -4.14 -13.18 -4.65
CA SER A 177 -3.99 -14.59 -4.25
C SER A 177 -2.82 -15.26 -4.96
N GLU A 178 -2.70 -15.08 -6.28
CA GLU A 178 -1.56 -15.59 -7.06
C GLU A 178 -0.24 -15.01 -6.56
N TYR A 179 -0.18 -13.69 -6.35
CA TYR A 179 1.02 -13.03 -5.86
C TYR A 179 1.42 -13.52 -4.45
N LYS A 180 0.45 -13.76 -3.55
CA LYS A 180 0.70 -14.37 -2.23
C LYS A 180 1.34 -15.74 -2.34
N GLU A 181 0.86 -16.60 -3.24
CA GLU A 181 1.47 -17.91 -3.46
C GLU A 181 2.91 -17.82 -3.97
N PHE A 182 3.19 -16.86 -4.86
CA PHE A 182 4.53 -16.60 -5.35
C PHE A 182 5.45 -16.07 -4.24
N ALA A 183 5.00 -15.05 -3.50
CA ALA A 183 5.75 -14.47 -2.39
C ALA A 183 6.01 -15.50 -1.28
N SER A 184 5.04 -16.35 -0.93
CA SER A 184 5.22 -17.43 0.04
C SER A 184 6.29 -18.45 -0.40
N PHE A 185 6.39 -18.71 -1.70
CA PHE A 185 7.47 -19.54 -2.24
C PHE A 185 8.83 -18.84 -2.09
N LEU A 186 8.92 -17.56 -2.45
CA LEU A 186 10.15 -16.78 -2.27
C LEU A 186 10.56 -16.72 -0.80
N SER A 187 9.66 -16.41 0.13
CA SER A 187 9.99 -16.32 1.57
C SER A 187 10.60 -17.61 2.11
N LYS A 188 10.28 -18.78 1.54
CA LYS A 188 10.89 -20.06 1.92
C LYS A 188 12.33 -20.19 1.40
N ILE A 189 12.65 -19.69 0.21
CA ILE A 189 14.00 -19.69 -0.35
C ILE A 189 14.87 -18.66 0.39
N PHE A 190 14.30 -17.49 0.70
CA PHE A 190 15.01 -16.36 1.29
C PHE A 190 14.95 -16.32 2.83
N ALA A 191 14.42 -17.36 3.49
CA ALA A 191 14.16 -17.39 4.94
C ALA A 191 15.39 -17.08 5.81
N TYR A 192 16.60 -17.31 5.32
CA TYR A 192 17.82 -16.89 6.02
C TYR A 192 17.88 -15.38 6.28
N LEU A 193 17.43 -14.56 5.31
CA LEU A 193 17.45 -13.11 5.43
C LEU A 193 16.57 -12.63 6.59
N ASP A 194 15.36 -13.16 6.71
CA ASP A 194 14.42 -12.85 7.81
C ASP A 194 15.01 -13.19 9.18
N ARG A 195 15.78 -14.29 9.25
CA ARG A 195 16.35 -14.75 10.52
C ARG A 195 17.58 -13.97 10.95
N TYR A 196 18.42 -13.53 10.01
CA TYR A 196 19.77 -13.04 10.35
C TYR A 196 20.14 -11.68 9.76
N TYR A 197 19.63 -11.30 8.59
CA TYR A 197 20.04 -10.06 7.91
C TYR A 197 19.07 -8.91 8.21
N ILE A 198 17.77 -9.16 8.03
CA ILE A 198 16.70 -8.16 8.15
C ILE A 198 16.65 -7.55 9.56
N PRO A 199 16.65 -8.33 10.67
CA PRO A 199 16.60 -7.75 12.02
C PRO A 199 17.82 -6.88 12.34
N LYS A 200 19.00 -7.24 11.82
CA LYS A 200 20.24 -6.47 12.03
C LYS A 200 20.24 -5.11 11.34
N ARG A 201 19.45 -4.98 10.27
CA ARG A 201 19.36 -3.78 9.45
C ARG A 201 18.09 -2.96 9.71
N GLY A 202 17.16 -3.47 10.51
CA GLY A 202 15.86 -2.83 10.75
C GLY A 202 15.01 -2.74 9.48
N LEU A 203 15.15 -3.69 8.56
CA LEU A 203 14.38 -3.75 7.32
C LEU A 203 13.00 -4.38 7.56
N LEU A 204 12.09 -4.24 6.59
CA LEU A 204 10.84 -4.98 6.58
C LEU A 204 11.13 -6.49 6.49
N SER A 205 10.33 -7.29 7.22
CA SER A 205 10.31 -8.75 7.03
C SER A 205 9.96 -9.09 5.58
N LEU A 206 10.27 -10.30 5.13
CA LEU A 206 9.90 -10.73 3.77
C LEU A 206 8.38 -10.63 3.56
N ASP A 207 7.60 -10.99 4.57
CA ASP A 207 6.14 -10.91 4.55
C ASP A 207 5.61 -9.46 4.55
N ASP A 208 6.23 -8.55 5.31
CA ASP A 208 5.88 -7.12 5.25
C ASP A 208 6.33 -6.47 3.93
N SER A 209 7.48 -6.89 3.40
CA SER A 209 8.03 -6.41 2.13
C SER A 209 7.10 -6.78 0.95
N MET A 210 6.59 -8.02 0.90
CA MET A 210 5.66 -8.40 -0.16
C MET A 210 4.36 -7.57 -0.12
N ARG A 211 3.85 -7.23 1.08
CA ARG A 211 2.68 -6.34 1.26
C ARG A 211 2.99 -4.91 0.82
N TYR A 212 4.13 -4.37 1.26
CA TYR A 212 4.61 -3.03 0.88
C TYR A 212 4.68 -2.88 -0.64
N HIS A 213 5.30 -3.84 -1.35
CA HIS A 213 5.44 -3.78 -2.80
C HIS A 213 4.10 -3.86 -3.53
N PHE A 214 3.18 -4.73 -3.09
CA PHE A 214 1.86 -4.82 -3.71
C PHE A 214 1.03 -3.55 -3.47
N CYS A 215 1.07 -3.00 -2.24
CA CYS A 215 0.39 -1.76 -1.92
C CYS A 215 0.87 -0.61 -2.82
N ASN A 216 2.19 -0.38 -2.88
CA ASN A 216 2.73 0.79 -3.56
C ASN A 216 2.68 0.69 -5.09
N LEU A 217 2.81 -0.52 -5.64
CA LEU A 217 2.84 -0.70 -7.09
C LEU A 217 1.43 -0.89 -7.68
N VAL A 218 0.51 -1.51 -6.94
CA VAL A 218 -0.85 -1.83 -7.41
C VAL A 218 -1.87 -0.91 -6.76
N CYS A 219 -2.01 -0.98 -5.42
CA CYS A 219 -3.08 -0.27 -4.72
C CYS A 219 -2.95 1.24 -4.86
N ASP A 220 -1.77 1.83 -4.64
CA ASP A 220 -1.55 3.27 -4.78
C ASP A 220 -1.80 3.74 -6.21
N LYS A 221 -1.30 3.00 -7.21
CA LYS A 221 -1.45 3.35 -8.63
C LYS A 221 -2.89 3.26 -9.12
N LEU A 222 -3.66 2.29 -8.61
CA LEU A 222 -5.04 2.03 -9.03
C LEU A 222 -6.07 2.47 -8.00
N PHE A 223 -5.65 3.21 -6.97
CA PHE A 223 -6.48 3.51 -5.80
C PHE A 223 -7.80 4.17 -6.19
N SER A 224 -7.76 5.18 -7.06
CA SER A 224 -8.96 5.90 -7.52
C SER A 224 -9.95 4.99 -8.25
N LYS A 225 -9.47 4.02 -9.04
CA LYS A 225 -10.33 3.06 -9.74
C LYS A 225 -10.94 2.05 -8.76
N LEU A 226 -10.13 1.52 -7.83
CA LEU A 226 -10.57 0.60 -6.79
C LEU A 226 -11.61 1.26 -5.87
N GLN A 227 -11.26 2.43 -5.33
CA GLN A 227 -12.12 3.24 -4.48
C GLN A 227 -13.44 3.58 -5.19
N GLY A 228 -13.39 4.06 -6.44
CA GLY A 228 -14.61 4.37 -7.19
C GLY A 228 -15.50 3.14 -7.41
N ALA A 229 -14.92 1.97 -7.66
CA ALA A 229 -15.67 0.73 -7.80
C ALA A 229 -16.30 0.27 -6.47
N MET A 230 -15.56 0.33 -5.36
CA MET A 230 -16.07 -0.01 -4.02
C MET A 230 -17.19 0.94 -3.59
N MET A 231 -17.02 2.25 -3.78
CA MET A 231 -18.05 3.23 -3.45
C MET A 231 -19.34 3.02 -4.25
N ARG A 232 -19.23 2.65 -5.54
CA ARG A 232 -20.42 2.29 -6.34
C ARG A 232 -21.16 1.10 -5.75
N LEU A 233 -20.45 0.06 -5.28
CA LEU A 233 -21.09 -1.08 -4.62
C LEU A 233 -21.80 -0.65 -3.33
N ILE A 234 -21.16 0.18 -2.51
CA ILE A 234 -21.75 0.68 -1.25
C ILE A 234 -23.01 1.50 -1.52
N ILE A 235 -22.96 2.43 -2.48
CA ILE A 235 -24.10 3.27 -2.86
C ILE A 235 -25.24 2.40 -3.43
N GLN A 236 -24.92 1.49 -4.36
CA GLN A 236 -25.90 0.57 -4.93
C GLN A 236 -26.60 -0.27 -3.86
N GLU A 237 -25.86 -0.76 -2.87
CA GLU A 237 -26.45 -1.51 -1.75
C GLU A 237 -27.36 -0.63 -0.88
N ARG A 238 -26.98 0.62 -0.63
CA ARG A 238 -27.83 1.57 0.12
C ARG A 238 -29.13 1.88 -0.60
N ASP A 239 -29.09 1.92 -1.94
CA ASP A 239 -30.27 2.10 -2.79
C ASP A 239 -31.15 0.84 -2.89
N GLY A 240 -30.81 -0.24 -2.15
CA GLY A 240 -31.54 -1.51 -2.14
C GLY A 240 -31.17 -2.46 -3.27
N GLY A 241 -30.11 -2.14 -4.03
CA GLY A 241 -29.56 -3.00 -5.06
C GLY A 241 -28.87 -4.23 -4.48
N GLN A 242 -28.97 -5.36 -5.18
CA GLN A 242 -28.22 -6.56 -4.85
C GLN A 242 -26.75 -6.39 -5.27
N ILE A 243 -25.82 -6.67 -4.36
CA ILE A 243 -24.38 -6.64 -4.61
C ILE A 243 -23.73 -7.93 -4.13
N ASP A 244 -22.54 -8.21 -4.65
CA ASP A 244 -21.66 -9.22 -4.06
C ASP A 244 -20.99 -8.64 -2.79
N ARG A 245 -21.63 -8.86 -1.64
CA ARG A 245 -21.12 -8.46 -0.32
C ARG A 245 -19.77 -9.10 0.01
N ASN A 246 -19.53 -10.33 -0.47
CA ASN A 246 -18.27 -11.02 -0.21
C ASN A 246 -17.12 -10.38 -0.99
N LEU A 247 -17.36 -9.94 -2.23
CA LEU A 247 -16.39 -9.17 -2.99
C LEU A 247 -16.02 -7.86 -2.28
N LEU A 248 -17.00 -7.09 -1.81
CA LEU A 248 -16.74 -5.86 -1.06
C LEU A 248 -15.93 -6.12 0.22
N LYS A 249 -16.29 -7.17 0.98
CA LYS A 249 -15.58 -7.58 2.19
C LYS A 249 -14.14 -7.97 1.89
N THR A 250 -13.92 -8.85 0.92
CA THR A 250 -12.59 -9.38 0.60
C THR A 250 -11.64 -8.30 0.07
N VAL A 251 -12.12 -7.37 -0.76
CA VAL A 251 -11.32 -6.22 -1.22
C VAL A 251 -11.03 -5.25 -0.07
N SER A 252 -12.00 -5.00 0.82
CA SER A 252 -11.77 -4.17 2.01
C SER A 252 -10.69 -4.79 2.90
N CYS A 253 -10.72 -6.12 3.10
CA CYS A 253 -9.69 -6.86 3.81
C CYS A 253 -8.33 -6.77 3.11
N LEU A 254 -8.27 -6.86 1.78
CA LEU A 254 -7.02 -6.66 1.01
C LEU A 254 -6.43 -5.28 1.31
N LEU A 255 -7.21 -4.20 1.16
CA LEU A 255 -6.71 -2.84 1.39
C LEU A 255 -6.27 -2.62 2.83
N PHE A 256 -6.94 -3.25 3.80
CA PHE A 256 -6.53 -3.24 5.20
C PHE A 256 -5.20 -3.99 5.40
N GLU A 257 -5.10 -5.21 4.87
CA GLU A 257 -3.91 -6.06 4.98
C GLU A 257 -2.66 -5.40 4.40
N VAL A 258 -2.75 -4.79 3.21
CA VAL A 258 -1.60 -4.17 2.56
C VAL A 258 -1.38 -2.71 2.97
N GLY A 259 -2.42 -2.04 3.48
CA GLY A 259 -2.42 -0.61 3.80
C GLY A 259 -1.48 -0.23 4.95
N GLU A 260 -1.37 -1.06 5.99
CA GLU A 260 -0.48 -0.78 7.14
C GLU A 260 1.00 -0.70 6.73
N LYS A 261 1.38 -1.50 5.72
CA LYS A 261 2.75 -1.57 5.22
C LYS A 261 2.96 -0.72 3.98
N GLY A 262 1.95 -0.03 3.46
CA GLY A 262 2.10 0.85 2.30
C GLY A 262 2.85 2.13 2.64
N ALA A 263 3.37 2.81 1.62
CA ALA A 263 3.83 4.19 1.75
C ALA A 263 2.68 5.12 2.15
N VAL A 264 1.47 4.80 1.67
CA VAL A 264 0.25 5.42 2.15
C VAL A 264 -0.78 4.36 2.53
N ASN A 265 -1.46 4.57 3.66
CA ASN A 265 -2.50 3.65 4.13
C ASN A 265 -3.76 3.76 3.25
N CYS A 266 -3.89 2.85 2.29
CA CYS A 266 -5.02 2.80 1.37
C CYS A 266 -6.36 2.57 2.09
N TYR A 267 -6.38 1.77 3.16
CA TYR A 267 -7.62 1.54 3.92
C TYR A 267 -8.06 2.79 4.67
N GLU A 268 -7.13 3.51 5.30
CA GLU A 268 -7.45 4.76 5.99
C GLU A 268 -8.02 5.81 5.02
N LYS A 269 -7.44 5.95 3.82
CA LYS A 269 -8.01 6.79 2.76
C LYS A 269 -9.42 6.37 2.36
N LEU A 270 -9.64 5.08 2.18
CA LEU A 270 -10.97 4.56 1.86
C LEU A 270 -11.95 4.86 2.99
N GLU A 271 -11.56 4.65 4.25
CA GLU A 271 -12.37 4.95 5.43
C GLU A 271 -12.79 6.42 5.45
N GLN A 272 -11.86 7.36 5.25
CA GLN A 272 -12.18 8.79 5.20
C GLN A 272 -13.20 9.12 4.10
N ILE A 273 -13.08 8.50 2.92
CA ILE A 273 -14.03 8.68 1.82
C ILE A 273 -15.39 8.08 2.16
N MET A 274 -15.43 6.89 2.78
CA MET A 274 -16.67 6.28 3.25
C MET A 274 -17.38 7.16 4.27
N LEU A 275 -16.65 7.75 5.23
CA LEU A 275 -17.22 8.65 6.24
C LEU A 275 -17.78 9.93 5.62
N ALA A 276 -17.06 10.53 4.67
CA ALA A 276 -17.55 11.70 3.96
C ALA A 276 -18.84 11.39 3.19
N GLU A 277 -18.90 10.22 2.55
CA GLU A 277 -20.09 9.81 1.80
C GLU A 277 -21.29 9.46 2.68
N VAL A 278 -21.06 8.79 3.82
CA VAL A 278 -22.10 8.58 4.85
C VAL A 278 -22.66 9.93 5.29
N ALA A 279 -21.79 10.88 5.61
CA ALA A 279 -22.22 12.20 6.05
C ALA A 279 -23.05 12.92 4.98
N ALA A 280 -22.63 12.88 3.72
CA ALA A 280 -23.34 13.51 2.60
C ALA A 280 -24.72 12.87 2.36
N CYS A 281 -24.75 11.55 2.21
CA CYS A 281 -25.97 10.78 1.92
C CYS A 281 -27.06 11.01 2.99
N TYR A 282 -26.72 10.83 4.28
CA TYR A 282 -27.70 10.99 5.35
C TYR A 282 -28.01 12.44 5.69
N SER A 283 -27.11 13.40 5.42
CA SER A 283 -27.45 14.83 5.50
C SER A 283 -28.53 15.19 4.49
N GLN A 284 -28.38 14.70 3.26
CA GLN A 284 -29.33 14.94 2.19
C GLN A 284 -30.71 14.33 2.51
N LEU A 285 -30.74 13.05 2.90
CA LEU A 285 -31.98 12.37 3.26
C LEU A 285 -32.71 13.04 4.43
N SER A 286 -31.97 13.40 5.48
CA SER A 286 -32.58 13.94 6.71
C SER A 286 -33.24 15.30 6.48
N LEU A 287 -32.55 16.25 5.85
CA LEU A 287 -33.03 17.63 5.73
C LEU A 287 -33.81 17.92 4.45
N GLU A 288 -33.40 17.37 3.31
CA GLU A 288 -34.05 17.70 2.04
C GLU A 288 -35.32 16.88 1.84
N ARG A 289 -35.34 15.63 2.32
CA ARG A 289 -36.43 14.69 2.05
C ARG A 289 -37.38 14.50 3.24
N TRP A 290 -36.86 14.26 4.43
CA TRP A 290 -37.70 13.87 5.57
C TRP A 290 -38.15 15.05 6.42
N PHE A 291 -37.30 16.06 6.63
CA PHE A 291 -37.61 17.19 7.49
C PHE A 291 -38.90 17.92 7.10
N TRP A 292 -39.21 18.06 5.82
CA TRP A 292 -40.40 18.79 5.37
C TRP A 292 -41.68 17.95 5.35
N GLY A 293 -41.56 16.64 5.11
CA GLY A 293 -42.72 15.77 4.86
C GLY A 293 -43.11 14.84 6.00
N ASP A 294 -42.22 14.58 6.96
CA ASP A 294 -42.45 13.61 8.03
C ASP A 294 -42.78 14.27 9.38
N SER A 295 -43.58 13.56 10.20
CA SER A 295 -43.67 13.81 11.64
C SER A 295 -42.36 13.42 12.34
N PHE A 296 -42.09 14.00 13.51
CA PHE A 296 -40.88 13.69 14.27
C PHE A 296 -40.77 12.20 14.62
N SER A 297 -41.87 11.58 15.04
CA SER A 297 -41.92 10.14 15.31
C SER A 297 -41.62 9.29 14.07
N ASN A 298 -42.14 9.65 12.89
CA ASN A 298 -41.80 8.95 11.64
C ASN A 298 -40.34 9.14 11.25
N TYR A 299 -39.80 10.34 11.43
CA TYR A 299 -38.39 10.64 11.22
C TYR A 299 -37.48 9.75 12.09
N LEU A 300 -37.75 9.67 13.40
CA LEU A 300 -36.96 8.83 14.31
C LEU A 300 -37.01 7.35 13.94
N ARG A 301 -38.16 6.82 13.48
CA ARG A 301 -38.22 5.44 12.97
C ARG A 301 -37.36 5.22 11.73
N LYS A 302 -37.28 6.21 10.83
CA LYS A 302 -36.39 6.15 9.66
C LYS A 302 -34.92 6.22 10.07
N VAL A 303 -34.57 7.04 11.05
CA VAL A 303 -33.20 7.12 11.61
C VAL A 303 -32.81 5.77 12.20
N ASP A 304 -33.64 5.17 13.06
CA ASP A 304 -33.41 3.85 13.66
C ASP A 304 -33.19 2.78 12.58
N TRP A 305 -34.07 2.76 11.58
CA TRP A 305 -33.95 1.83 10.46
C TRP A 305 -32.62 2.00 9.71
N CYS A 306 -32.21 3.25 9.41
CA CYS A 306 -30.93 3.51 8.73
C CYS A 306 -29.72 3.09 9.57
N LEU A 307 -29.73 3.39 10.87
CA LEU A 307 -28.65 2.99 11.79
C LEU A 307 -28.49 1.48 11.84
N ASN A 308 -29.59 0.73 11.96
CA ASN A 308 -29.58 -0.73 11.96
C ASN A 308 -29.06 -1.31 10.62
N GLN A 309 -29.44 -0.70 9.48
CA GLN A 309 -28.94 -1.13 8.17
C GLN A 309 -27.44 -0.87 8.00
N GLU A 310 -26.95 0.30 8.41
CA GLU A 310 -25.53 0.61 8.32
C GLU A 310 -24.71 -0.21 9.31
N GLU A 311 -25.22 -0.46 10.51
CA GLU A 311 -24.60 -1.37 11.49
C GLU A 311 -24.38 -2.75 10.88
N ALA A 312 -25.41 -3.35 10.27
CA ALA A 312 -25.27 -4.63 9.58
C ALA A 312 -24.27 -4.57 8.40
N ARG A 313 -24.21 -3.45 7.67
CA ARG A 313 -23.22 -3.26 6.58
C ARG A 313 -21.80 -3.18 7.10
N THR A 314 -21.58 -2.57 8.27
CA THR A 314 -20.24 -2.39 8.83
C THR A 314 -19.54 -3.70 9.20
N GLU A 315 -20.30 -4.81 9.35
CA GLU A 315 -19.76 -6.16 9.55
C GLU A 315 -18.91 -6.66 8.35
N LEU A 316 -19.04 -6.01 7.18
CA LEU A 316 -18.23 -6.29 6.00
C LEU A 316 -16.83 -5.68 6.09
N TYR A 317 -16.60 -4.71 6.97
CA TYR A 317 -15.32 -4.00 7.06
C TYR A 317 -14.41 -4.62 8.12
N PRO A 318 -13.09 -4.71 7.86
CA PRO A 318 -12.15 -5.40 8.74
C PRO A 318 -11.86 -4.64 10.05
N SER A 319 -11.98 -3.31 10.06
CA SER A 319 -11.62 -2.51 11.24
C SER A 319 -12.84 -2.28 12.15
N PRO A 320 -12.76 -2.65 13.45
CA PRO A 320 -13.84 -2.40 14.40
C PRO A 320 -14.06 -0.90 14.66
N THR A 321 -13.03 -0.06 14.46
CA THR A 321 -13.16 1.39 14.61
C THR A 321 -13.91 2.03 13.44
N THR A 322 -13.95 1.38 12.27
CA THR A 322 -14.73 1.87 11.13
C THR A 322 -16.23 1.83 11.45
N LYS A 323 -16.70 0.77 12.13
CA LYS A 323 -18.09 0.66 12.58
C LYS A 323 -18.47 1.83 13.47
N THR A 324 -17.70 2.08 14.53
CA THR A 324 -18.02 3.16 15.48
C THR A 324 -18.02 4.52 14.79
N LYS A 325 -16.99 4.83 13.99
CA LYS A 325 -16.90 6.09 13.24
C LYS A 325 -18.09 6.32 12.31
N ILE A 326 -18.53 5.30 11.57
CA ILE A 326 -19.67 5.42 10.65
C ILE A 326 -20.96 5.72 11.44
N LEU A 327 -21.22 4.96 12.51
CA LEU A 327 -22.42 5.14 13.32
C LEU A 327 -22.43 6.50 14.03
N ASP A 328 -21.29 6.98 14.52
CA ASP A 328 -21.18 8.29 15.17
C ASP A 328 -21.41 9.42 14.18
N VAL A 329 -20.87 9.33 12.96
CA VAL A 329 -21.16 10.30 11.88
C VAL A 329 -22.65 10.33 11.56
N MET A 330 -23.32 9.18 11.47
CA MET A 330 -24.76 9.11 11.24
C MET A 330 -25.56 9.75 12.37
N LYS A 331 -25.25 9.39 13.63
CA LYS A 331 -25.91 9.97 14.82
C LYS A 331 -25.72 11.48 14.85
N TYR A 332 -24.52 11.98 14.60
CA TYR A 332 -24.25 13.41 14.54
C TYR A 332 -25.08 14.10 13.46
N VAL A 333 -25.03 13.59 12.22
CA VAL A 333 -25.69 14.21 11.07
C VAL A 333 -27.22 14.18 11.18
N MET A 334 -27.77 13.06 11.62
CA MET A 334 -29.23 12.86 11.64
C MET A 334 -29.86 13.32 12.95
N LEU A 335 -29.18 13.23 14.08
CA LEU A 335 -29.77 13.58 15.39
C LEU A 335 -29.23 14.91 15.90
N GLU A 336 -27.94 14.97 16.23
CA GLU A 336 -27.37 16.12 16.96
C GLU A 336 -27.45 17.41 16.15
N ARG A 337 -27.00 17.38 14.89
CA ARG A 337 -27.00 18.55 14.00
C ARG A 337 -28.40 19.08 13.70
N ASN A 338 -29.41 18.19 13.73
CA ASN A 338 -30.78 18.53 13.36
C ASN A 338 -31.69 18.76 14.59
N ALA A 339 -31.19 18.55 15.81
CA ALA A 339 -31.98 18.57 17.04
C ALA A 339 -32.73 19.90 17.24
N GLU A 340 -32.06 21.03 17.05
CA GLU A 340 -32.67 22.36 17.22
C GLU A 340 -33.78 22.63 16.19
N LYS A 341 -33.54 22.25 14.92
CA LYS A 341 -34.53 22.41 13.84
C LYS A 341 -35.79 21.59 14.11
N TRP A 342 -35.64 20.35 14.57
CA TRP A 342 -36.77 19.51 14.94
C TRP A 342 -37.49 20.02 16.19
N ALA A 343 -36.78 20.55 17.19
CA ALA A 343 -37.40 21.17 18.35
C ALA A 343 -38.28 22.37 17.96
N GLN A 344 -37.78 23.25 17.07
CA GLN A 344 -38.54 24.39 16.55
C GLN A 344 -39.77 23.95 15.75
N LYS A 345 -39.63 22.96 14.86
CA LYS A 345 -40.74 22.40 14.08
C LYS A 345 -41.85 21.85 14.99
N ARG A 346 -41.48 21.11 16.05
CA ARG A 346 -42.45 20.54 17.01
C ARG A 346 -43.21 21.60 17.81
N ILE A 347 -42.53 22.70 18.18
CA ILE A 347 -43.20 23.84 18.83
C ILE A 347 -44.22 24.47 17.87
N ALA A 348 -43.88 24.59 16.58
CA ALA A 348 -44.76 25.16 15.57
C ALA A 348 -45.95 24.26 15.21
N GLU A 349 -45.79 22.92 15.26
CA GLU A 349 -46.84 21.94 14.92
C GLU A 349 -47.78 21.60 16.10
N GLY A 350 -47.41 21.96 17.33
CA GLY A 350 -48.12 21.57 18.55
C GLY A 350 -47.72 20.15 19.01
N ILE A 351 -47.56 19.96 20.32
CA ILE A 351 -47.08 18.68 20.87
C ILE A 351 -48.19 17.63 20.79
N ALA A 352 -48.10 16.69 19.85
CA ALA A 352 -48.92 15.48 19.87
C ALA A 352 -48.41 14.50 20.95
N ALA A 353 -49.33 13.91 21.71
CA ALA A 353 -49.03 13.06 22.88
C ALA A 353 -48.24 11.78 22.57
N GLU A 354 -48.11 11.38 21.30
CA GLU A 354 -47.43 10.16 20.85
C GLU A 354 -45.88 10.24 20.92
N ASP A 355 -45.31 11.44 21.06
CA ASP A 355 -43.86 11.65 20.95
C ASP A 355 -43.05 11.37 22.24
N GLN A 356 -43.70 11.18 23.40
CA GLN A 356 -43.01 11.22 24.70
C GLN A 356 -42.24 9.93 25.05
N GLU A 357 -42.68 8.78 24.55
CA GLU A 357 -42.08 7.46 24.81
C GLU A 357 -40.85 7.18 23.95
N LEU A 358 -40.81 7.68 22.70
CA LEU A 358 -39.61 7.58 21.85
C LEU A 358 -38.51 8.53 22.33
N LEU A 359 -38.86 9.71 22.84
CA LEU A 359 -37.90 10.68 23.36
C LEU A 359 -37.10 10.15 24.57
N SER A 360 -37.72 9.36 25.45
CA SER A 360 -37.02 8.77 26.60
C SER A 360 -35.97 7.72 26.15
N LYS A 361 -36.26 6.98 25.07
CA LYS A 361 -35.34 6.02 24.44
C LYS A 361 -34.16 6.69 23.73
N TYR A 362 -34.35 7.84 23.09
CA TYR A 362 -33.26 8.57 22.41
C TYR A 362 -32.46 9.49 23.33
N ALA A 363 -33.06 10.02 24.40
CA ALA A 363 -32.32 10.75 25.43
C ALA A 363 -31.28 9.86 26.14
N SER A 364 -31.54 8.55 26.20
CA SER A 364 -30.63 7.53 26.73
C SER A 364 -29.60 7.01 25.70
N LEU A 365 -29.68 7.45 24.44
CA LEU A 365 -28.69 7.21 23.38
C LEU A 365 -27.61 8.30 23.30
N LYS A 366 -27.61 9.27 24.23
CA LYS A 366 -26.47 10.17 24.42
C LYS A 366 -25.24 9.33 24.73
N LEU A 367 -24.31 9.35 23.79
CA LEU A 367 -22.99 8.73 23.85
C LEU A 367 -22.31 9.13 25.18
N GLU A 368 -22.09 8.13 26.04
CA GLU A 368 -20.92 8.11 26.94
C GLU A 368 -19.65 7.86 26.13
#